data_AF-A0AAX6ELL0-F1
#
_entry.id   AF-A0AAX6ELL0-F1
#
_cell.length_a   1.000
_cell.length_b   1.000
_cell.length_c   1.000
_cell.angle_alpha   90.00
_cell.angle_beta   90.00
_cell.angle_gamma   90.00
#
_symmetry.space_group_name_H-M   'P 1'
#
loop_
_entity.id
_entity.type
_entity.pdbx_description
1 polymer ?
#
loop_
_entity_poly.entity_id
_entity_poly.type
_entity_poly.pdbx_seq_one_letter_code
_entity_poly.pdbx_strand_id
1 'polypeptide(L)'
;MASEEKRVLVTGGNGFIGTWLVRSLLSKSYSVSATYHPQTDPSHLLSLPGAGSGTDNLRLFPADLLDAPAIEAAAAGCTAGAFHVASPCTLEDPADPEGELLLPAVRGTVNVLEAARKAGARRVVLTSSISAMVPNPGWAPGRVVDEDCWTDLDYCKSRQKWYPVSKTTAEKTAWEYAEKYGMDIVAINPSTCLGPLLQPGLNASSAVLQQLLQGSKDTQEYHWLGCVHVRDVAEAQILLLESPKASGRHLCTNGVYQFRDFAETVAKLCPGYNIHKFTEETQPGLVPCKDAAKKLIDLGMVFTPIEETIKESEASLRANGLLAQPN
;
A
#
# COMPACT_ATOMS: atom_id res chain seq x y z
N MET A 1 -24.91 -11.36 15.91
CA MET A 1 -24.95 -10.12 16.70
C MET A 1 -23.54 -9.65 17.08
N ALA A 2 -22.75 -10.36 17.89
CA ALA A 2 -21.37 -9.94 18.21
C ALA A 2 -20.38 -9.97 17.01
N SER A 3 -20.61 -10.82 15.99
CA SER A 3 -19.76 -10.90 14.78
C SER A 3 -20.01 -9.78 13.76
N GLU A 4 -21.18 -9.13 13.80
CA GLU A 4 -21.49 -8.01 12.90
C GLU A 4 -20.89 -6.69 13.39
N GLU A 5 -20.76 -6.49 14.71
CA GLU A 5 -20.13 -5.29 15.28
C GLU A 5 -18.64 -5.14 14.95
N LYS A 6 -17.97 -6.23 14.53
CA LYS A 6 -16.57 -6.24 14.11
C LYS A 6 -16.38 -6.59 12.63
N ARG A 7 -17.40 -6.41 11.79
CA ARG A 7 -17.25 -6.67 10.36
C ARG A 7 -16.66 -5.46 9.64
N VAL A 8 -15.58 -5.70 8.88
CA VAL A 8 -14.90 -4.69 8.07
C VAL A 8 -14.87 -5.07 6.60
N LEU A 9 -14.91 -4.06 5.73
CA LEU A 9 -14.64 -4.21 4.29
C LEU A 9 -13.13 -4.12 4.04
N VAL A 10 -12.57 -5.00 3.22
CA VAL A 10 -11.21 -4.86 2.69
C VAL A 10 -11.27 -4.96 1.17
N THR A 11 -11.01 -3.86 0.46
CA THR A 11 -11.01 -3.90 -1.01
C THR A 11 -9.67 -4.42 -1.53
N GLY A 12 -9.66 -5.30 -2.53
CA GLY A 12 -8.42 -5.85 -3.08
C GLY A 12 -7.72 -6.79 -2.09
N GLY A 13 -8.52 -7.55 -1.33
CA GLY A 13 -8.05 -8.44 -0.28
C GLY A 13 -7.09 -9.53 -0.76
N ASN A 14 -7.13 -9.90 -2.05
CA ASN A 14 -6.22 -10.89 -2.62
C ASN A 14 -4.90 -10.32 -3.15
N GLY A 15 -4.69 -8.99 -3.05
CA GLY A 15 -3.41 -8.35 -3.38
C GLY A 15 -2.34 -8.51 -2.29
N PHE A 16 -1.15 -7.95 -2.51
CA PHE A 16 -0.01 -8.09 -1.57
C PHE A 16 -0.32 -7.53 -0.16
N ILE A 17 -0.60 -6.23 -0.05
CA ILE A 17 -0.98 -5.61 1.23
C ILE A 17 -2.32 -6.17 1.72
N GLY A 18 -3.27 -6.36 0.81
CA GLY A 18 -4.61 -6.87 1.14
C GLY A 18 -4.57 -8.22 1.85
N THR A 19 -3.74 -9.16 1.37
CA THR A 19 -3.65 -10.52 1.93
C THR A 19 -3.10 -10.48 3.37
N TRP A 20 -2.07 -9.67 3.60
CA TRP A 20 -1.51 -9.45 4.94
C TRP A 20 -2.52 -8.78 5.88
N LEU A 21 -3.26 -7.79 5.38
CA LEU A 21 -4.29 -7.11 6.16
C LEU A 21 -5.44 -8.05 6.54
N VAL A 22 -5.95 -8.84 5.59
CA VAL A 22 -6.98 -9.87 5.85
C VAL A 22 -6.48 -10.85 6.92
N ARG A 23 -5.25 -11.35 6.79
CA ARG A 23 -4.63 -12.24 7.77
C ARG A 23 -4.56 -11.61 9.16
N SER A 24 -4.06 -10.37 9.27
CA SER A 24 -3.93 -9.67 10.54
C SER A 24 -5.30 -9.40 11.18
N LEU A 25 -6.29 -8.98 10.40
CA LEU A 25 -7.67 -8.77 10.88
C LEU A 25 -8.29 -10.05 11.44
N LEU A 26 -8.17 -11.17 10.72
CA LEU A 26 -8.67 -12.47 11.19
C LEU A 26 -7.99 -12.89 12.49
N SER A 27 -6.68 -12.65 12.64
CA SER A 27 -5.95 -12.95 13.88
C SER A 27 -6.43 -12.10 15.08
N LYS A 28 -6.98 -10.92 14.82
CA LYS A 28 -7.59 -10.01 15.82
C LYS A 28 -9.09 -10.24 15.99
N SER A 29 -9.61 -11.36 15.48
CA SER A 29 -11.03 -11.75 15.58
C SER A 29 -12.01 -10.78 14.89
N TYR A 30 -11.56 -10.07 13.85
CA TYR A 30 -12.46 -9.35 12.95
C TYR A 30 -13.16 -10.33 11.99
N SER A 31 -14.38 -9.97 11.58
CA SER A 31 -14.99 -10.56 10.39
C SER A 31 -14.66 -9.68 9.19
N VAL A 32 -14.28 -10.29 8.06
CA VAL A 32 -13.78 -9.59 6.88
C VAL A 32 -14.68 -9.89 5.69
N SER A 33 -15.19 -8.84 5.05
CA SER A 33 -15.70 -8.89 3.69
C SER A 33 -14.57 -8.42 2.77
N ALA A 34 -13.92 -9.35 2.08
CA ALA A 34 -12.80 -9.05 1.19
C ALA A 34 -13.26 -9.03 -0.27
N THR A 35 -13.01 -7.92 -0.97
CA THR A 35 -13.23 -7.87 -2.42
C THR A 35 -12.00 -8.30 -3.19
N TYR A 36 -12.19 -8.89 -4.37
CA TYR A 36 -11.14 -9.19 -5.33
C TYR A 36 -11.61 -8.88 -6.74
N HIS A 37 -10.66 -8.56 -7.63
CA HIS A 37 -11.00 -8.29 -9.03
C HIS A 37 -11.52 -9.57 -9.70
N PRO A 38 -12.65 -9.55 -10.43
CA PRO A 38 -13.29 -10.76 -10.97
C PRO A 38 -12.41 -11.64 -11.87
N GLN A 39 -11.35 -11.06 -12.46
CA GLN A 39 -10.39 -11.77 -13.31
C GLN A 39 -9.19 -12.37 -12.54
N THR A 40 -9.21 -12.33 -11.21
CA THR A 40 -8.11 -12.82 -10.37
C THR A 40 -8.58 -13.94 -9.44
N ASP A 41 -7.66 -14.81 -9.02
CA ASP A 41 -7.95 -15.90 -8.09
C ASP A 41 -7.80 -15.43 -6.63
N PRO A 42 -8.83 -15.59 -5.77
CA PRO A 42 -8.74 -15.29 -4.35
C PRO A 42 -8.50 -16.54 -3.47
N SER A 43 -8.33 -17.73 -4.05
CA SER A 43 -8.36 -19.01 -3.32
C SER A 43 -7.34 -19.10 -2.18
N HIS A 44 -6.19 -18.44 -2.28
CA HIS A 44 -5.17 -18.42 -1.23
C HIS A 44 -5.67 -17.78 0.07
N LEU A 45 -6.65 -16.86 0.01
CA LEU A 45 -7.23 -16.22 1.19
C LEU A 45 -7.96 -17.22 2.10
N LEU A 46 -8.54 -18.27 1.52
CA LEU A 46 -9.23 -19.33 2.26
C LEU A 46 -8.25 -20.22 3.05
N SER A 47 -6.97 -20.18 2.70
CA SER A 47 -5.91 -20.93 3.37
C SER A 47 -5.26 -20.12 4.50
N LEU A 48 -5.67 -18.87 4.72
CA LEU A 48 -5.14 -18.04 5.80
C LEU A 48 -5.59 -18.56 7.18
N PRO A 49 -4.74 -18.46 8.21
CA PRO A 49 -5.16 -18.75 9.58
C PRO A 49 -6.39 -17.92 9.98
N GLY A 50 -7.43 -18.59 10.49
CA GLY A 50 -8.70 -17.96 10.87
C GLY A 50 -9.73 -17.82 9.75
N ALA A 51 -9.40 -18.17 8.51
CA ALA A 51 -10.34 -18.18 7.38
C ALA A 51 -11.12 -19.50 7.21
N GLY A 52 -10.72 -20.57 7.91
CA GLY A 52 -11.11 -21.96 7.66
C GLY A 52 -12.62 -22.25 7.58
N SER A 53 -12.93 -23.37 6.93
CA SER A 53 -14.29 -23.83 6.62
C SER A 53 -15.20 -23.90 7.86
N GLY A 54 -16.39 -23.31 7.74
CA GLY A 54 -17.39 -23.24 8.81
C GLY A 54 -17.35 -21.98 9.66
N THR A 55 -16.41 -21.06 9.43
CA THR A 55 -16.41 -19.73 10.06
C THR A 55 -16.97 -18.67 9.10
N ASP A 56 -17.89 -17.85 9.59
CA ASP A 56 -18.45 -16.69 8.85
C ASP A 56 -17.47 -15.49 8.81
N ASN A 57 -16.22 -15.72 9.21
CA ASN A 57 -15.22 -14.69 9.48
C ASN A 57 -14.59 -14.12 8.22
N LEU A 58 -14.61 -14.84 7.09
CA LEU A 58 -14.14 -14.34 5.80
C LEU A 58 -15.21 -14.56 4.74
N ARG A 59 -15.62 -13.48 4.07
CA ARG A 59 -16.51 -13.52 2.91
C ARG A 59 -15.80 -12.89 1.72
N LEU A 60 -15.80 -13.59 0.59
CA LEU A 60 -15.14 -13.15 -0.63
C LEU A 60 -16.18 -12.60 -1.61
N PHE A 61 -15.90 -11.43 -2.17
CA PHE A 61 -16.79 -10.75 -3.12
C PHE A 61 -16.04 -10.41 -4.41
N PRO A 62 -16.45 -10.94 -5.57
CA PRO A 62 -15.94 -10.44 -6.84
C PRO A 62 -16.46 -9.01 -7.05
N ALA A 63 -15.56 -8.04 -7.14
CA ALA A 63 -15.94 -6.65 -7.39
C ALA A 63 -14.81 -5.90 -8.12
N ASP A 64 -15.16 -5.27 -9.24
CA ASP A 64 -14.34 -4.23 -9.85
C ASP A 64 -14.58 -2.90 -9.13
N LEU A 65 -13.57 -2.04 -9.03
CA LEU A 65 -13.70 -0.72 -8.42
C LEU A 65 -14.71 0.19 -9.13
N LEU A 66 -14.94 -0.04 -10.42
CA LEU A 66 -15.92 0.70 -11.22
C LEU A 66 -17.34 0.13 -11.11
N ASP A 67 -17.52 -1.06 -10.53
CA ASP A 67 -18.81 -1.67 -10.27
C ASP A 67 -19.33 -1.28 -8.87
N ALA A 68 -19.96 -0.11 -8.78
CA ALA A 68 -20.49 0.40 -7.52
C ALA A 68 -21.49 -0.56 -6.82
N PRO A 69 -22.47 -1.17 -7.52
CA PRO A 69 -23.34 -2.18 -6.91
C PRO A 69 -22.60 -3.37 -6.28
N ALA A 70 -21.55 -3.90 -6.93
CA ALA A 70 -20.77 -5.00 -6.37
C ALA A 70 -20.01 -4.59 -5.09
N ILE A 71 -19.46 -3.37 -5.06
CA ILE A 71 -18.79 -2.82 -3.87
C ILE A 71 -19.79 -2.58 -2.74
N GLU A 72 -20.98 -2.04 -3.05
CA GLU A 72 -22.07 -1.84 -2.08
C GLU A 72 -22.53 -3.16 -1.46
N ALA A 73 -22.67 -4.21 -2.27
CA ALA A 73 -23.01 -5.55 -1.79
C ALA A 73 -21.95 -6.11 -0.83
N ALA A 74 -20.66 -5.90 -1.13
CA ALA A 74 -19.56 -6.33 -0.25
C ALA A 74 -19.49 -5.51 1.05
N ALA A 75 -19.81 -4.21 0.99
CA ALA A 75 -19.79 -3.31 2.13
C ALA A 75 -20.96 -3.53 3.10
N ALA A 76 -22.04 -4.17 2.66
CA ALA A 76 -23.24 -4.41 3.47
C ALA A 76 -22.89 -5.07 4.82
N GLY A 77 -23.29 -4.43 5.92
CA GLY A 77 -23.02 -4.89 7.29
C GLY A 77 -21.59 -4.65 7.79
N CYS A 78 -20.72 -3.96 7.03
CA CYS A 78 -19.36 -3.61 7.45
C CYS A 78 -19.34 -2.31 8.29
N THR A 79 -19.98 -2.32 9.45
CA THR A 79 -20.13 -1.12 10.31
C THR A 79 -18.86 -0.77 11.08
N ALA A 80 -17.97 -1.75 11.32
CA ALA A 80 -16.74 -1.51 12.08
C ALA A 80 -15.74 -0.62 11.33
N GLY A 81 -15.79 -0.64 9.99
CA GLY A 81 -14.94 0.18 9.14
C GLY A 81 -14.71 -0.41 7.75
N ALA A 82 -13.96 0.33 6.93
CA ALA A 82 -13.51 -0.13 5.63
C ALA A 82 -12.03 0.18 5.41
N PHE A 83 -11.33 -0.71 4.74
CA PHE A 83 -9.97 -0.55 4.26
C PHE A 83 -9.99 -0.50 2.74
N HIS A 84 -9.74 0.68 2.18
CA HIS A 84 -9.63 0.83 0.74
C HIS A 84 -8.17 0.60 0.32
N VAL A 85 -7.86 -0.64 -0.09
CA VAL A 85 -6.49 -1.06 -0.47
C VAL A 85 -6.36 -1.24 -1.99
N ALA A 86 -7.43 -1.70 -2.65
CA ALA A 86 -7.46 -1.89 -4.10
C ALA A 86 -7.11 -0.61 -4.87
N SER A 87 -6.17 -0.73 -5.80
CA SER A 87 -5.80 0.30 -6.77
C SER A 87 -5.01 -0.40 -7.89
N PRO A 88 -5.15 0.02 -9.16
CA PRO A 88 -4.20 -0.35 -10.19
C PRO A 88 -2.78 0.04 -9.77
N CYS A 89 -1.84 -0.88 -9.92
CA CYS A 89 -0.43 -0.68 -9.58
C CYS A 89 0.42 -1.62 -10.44
N THR A 90 1.08 -1.05 -11.44
CA THR A 90 1.98 -1.74 -12.37
C THR A 90 3.31 -0.99 -12.42
N LEU A 91 4.40 -1.70 -12.75
CA LEU A 91 5.69 -1.08 -13.07
C LEU A 91 5.77 -0.64 -14.54
N GLU A 92 4.87 -1.13 -15.38
CA GLU A 92 4.82 -0.78 -16.79
C GLU A 92 4.11 0.56 -16.97
N ASP A 93 4.60 1.36 -17.92
CA ASP A 93 3.92 2.59 -18.29
C ASP A 93 2.57 2.25 -18.95
N PRO A 94 1.45 2.86 -18.51
CA PRO A 94 0.13 2.55 -19.06
C PRO A 94 0.01 3.04 -20.51
N ALA A 95 -0.70 2.26 -21.35
CA ALA A 95 -0.98 2.66 -22.72
C ALA A 95 -2.08 3.73 -22.77
N ASP A 96 -3.10 3.58 -21.93
CA ASP A 96 -4.14 4.56 -21.63
C ASP A 96 -4.10 4.93 -20.14
N PRO A 97 -3.31 5.95 -19.73
CA PRO A 97 -3.23 6.36 -18.33
C PRO A 97 -4.57 6.76 -17.71
N GLU A 98 -5.49 7.30 -18.50
CA GLU A 98 -6.78 7.75 -18.01
C GLU A 98 -7.65 6.55 -17.64
N GLY A 99 -7.81 5.59 -18.56
CA GLY A 99 -8.60 4.39 -18.34
C GLY A 99 -7.97 3.37 -17.40
N GLU A 100 -6.64 3.18 -17.47
CA GLU A 100 -5.94 2.12 -16.74
C GLU A 100 -5.58 2.52 -15.30
N LEU A 101 -5.34 3.82 -15.02
CA LEU A 101 -4.91 4.30 -13.71
C LEU A 101 -5.84 5.34 -13.09
N LEU A 102 -6.11 6.45 -13.77
CA LEU A 102 -6.77 7.61 -13.14
C LEU A 102 -8.25 7.32 -12.84
N LEU A 103 -9.00 6.88 -13.85
CA LEU A 103 -10.43 6.56 -13.71
C LEU A 103 -10.69 5.51 -12.61
N PRO A 104 -10.06 4.31 -12.63
CA PRO A 104 -10.26 3.32 -11.58
C PRO A 104 -9.78 3.78 -10.20
N ALA A 105 -8.68 4.55 -10.10
CA ALA A 105 -8.23 5.06 -8.80
C ALA A 105 -9.21 6.10 -8.22
N VAL A 106 -9.62 7.08 -9.01
CA VAL A 106 -10.47 8.20 -8.54
C VAL A 106 -11.92 7.74 -8.37
N ARG A 107 -12.52 7.16 -9.42
CA ARG A 107 -13.92 6.72 -9.36
C ARG A 107 -14.09 5.53 -8.41
N GLY A 108 -13.12 4.62 -8.39
CA GLY A 108 -13.08 3.52 -7.43
C GLY A 108 -13.07 4.00 -5.99
N THR A 109 -12.24 5.00 -5.68
CA THR A 109 -12.21 5.62 -4.34
C THR A 109 -13.60 6.16 -3.97
N VAL A 110 -14.23 6.94 -4.85
CA VAL A 110 -15.58 7.48 -4.60
C VAL A 110 -16.61 6.37 -4.38
N ASN A 111 -16.59 5.31 -5.20
CA ASN A 111 -17.53 4.19 -5.07
C ASN A 111 -17.36 3.47 -3.72
N VAL A 112 -16.12 3.25 -3.26
CA VAL A 112 -15.83 2.63 -1.97
C VAL A 112 -16.26 3.52 -0.81
N LEU A 113 -16.03 4.84 -0.89
CA LEU A 113 -16.48 5.78 0.13
C LEU A 113 -18.01 5.84 0.22
N GLU A 114 -18.70 5.88 -0.92
CA GLU A 114 -20.16 5.85 -0.95
C GLU A 114 -20.71 4.54 -0.35
N ALA A 115 -20.12 3.39 -0.71
CA ALA A 115 -20.51 2.10 -0.16
C ALA A 115 -20.28 2.01 1.35
N ALA A 116 -19.13 2.47 1.84
CA ALA A 116 -18.81 2.52 3.26
C ALA A 116 -19.76 3.45 4.02
N ARG A 117 -20.09 4.62 3.45
CA ARG A 117 -21.06 5.57 4.01
C ARG A 117 -22.45 4.95 4.13
N LYS A 118 -22.94 4.29 3.07
CA LYS A 118 -24.24 3.59 3.05
C LYS A 118 -24.29 2.44 4.05
N ALA A 119 -23.17 1.74 4.24
CA ALA A 119 -23.06 0.66 5.23
C ALA A 119 -22.98 1.17 6.68
N GLY A 120 -22.80 2.48 6.90
CA GLY A 120 -22.60 3.05 8.23
C GLY A 120 -21.24 2.69 8.83
N ALA A 121 -20.21 2.54 7.99
CA ALA A 121 -18.85 2.28 8.45
C ALA A 121 -18.35 3.41 9.35
N ARG A 122 -17.84 3.06 10.54
CA ARG A 122 -17.33 4.03 11.52
C ARG A 122 -16.19 4.89 10.97
N ARG A 123 -15.29 4.29 10.20
CA ARG A 123 -14.11 4.94 9.62
C ARG A 123 -13.66 4.23 8.35
N VAL A 124 -13.12 4.98 7.40
CA VAL A 124 -12.41 4.42 6.24
C VAL A 124 -10.91 4.67 6.39
N VAL A 125 -10.12 3.60 6.32
CA VAL A 125 -8.67 3.68 6.18
C VAL A 125 -8.33 3.57 4.69
N LEU A 126 -7.81 4.65 4.12
CA LEU A 126 -7.43 4.76 2.71
C LEU A 126 -5.95 4.41 2.55
N THR A 127 -5.64 3.37 1.77
CA THR A 127 -4.26 3.10 1.33
C THR A 127 -3.89 4.02 0.17
N SER A 128 -3.24 5.14 0.50
CA SER A 128 -2.59 6.00 -0.48
C SER A 128 -1.17 5.48 -0.76
N SER A 129 -0.20 6.36 -0.99
CA SER A 129 1.18 6.02 -1.32
C SER A 129 2.11 7.19 -1.00
N ILE A 130 3.39 6.92 -0.78
CA ILE A 130 4.43 7.96 -0.85
C ILE A 130 4.45 8.67 -2.21
N SER A 131 3.97 8.04 -3.29
CA SER A 131 3.82 8.68 -4.61
C SER A 131 2.75 9.77 -4.64
N ALA A 132 1.94 9.91 -3.58
CA ALA A 132 1.05 11.07 -3.38
C ALA A 132 1.73 12.21 -2.59
N MET A 133 2.97 11.99 -2.15
CA MET A 133 3.79 12.94 -1.40
C MET A 133 4.96 13.44 -2.25
N VAL A 134 5.56 12.58 -3.08
CA VAL A 134 6.65 12.89 -4.03
C VAL A 134 6.32 12.41 -5.45
N PRO A 135 6.91 13.01 -6.49
CA PRO A 135 7.94 14.07 -6.47
C PRO A 135 7.34 15.49 -6.45
N ASN A 136 8.09 16.45 -5.93
CA ASN A 136 7.77 17.87 -6.02
C ASN A 136 9.06 18.71 -6.12
N PRO A 137 9.42 19.21 -7.31
CA PRO A 137 10.66 19.96 -7.51
C PRO A 137 10.61 21.37 -6.87
N GLY A 138 9.44 21.85 -6.47
CA GLY A 138 9.24 23.17 -5.87
C GLY A 138 9.53 23.20 -4.37
N TRP A 139 9.90 22.08 -3.76
CA TRP A 139 10.26 22.06 -2.34
C TRP A 139 11.55 22.82 -2.05
N ALA A 140 11.56 23.47 -0.88
CA ALA A 140 12.75 24.12 -0.38
C ALA A 140 13.89 23.10 -0.19
N PRO A 141 15.14 23.44 -0.55
CA PRO A 141 16.29 22.60 -0.25
C PRO A 141 16.33 22.25 1.25
N GLY A 142 16.58 20.98 1.57
CA GLY A 142 16.64 20.52 2.96
C GLY A 142 15.28 20.16 3.58
N ARG A 143 14.16 20.20 2.84
CA ARG A 143 12.86 19.73 3.34
C ARG A 143 12.85 18.22 3.51
N VAL A 144 12.60 17.77 4.75
CA VAL A 144 12.25 16.36 5.03
C VAL A 144 10.81 16.10 4.60
N VAL A 145 10.55 14.92 4.01
CA VAL A 145 9.18 14.53 3.64
C VAL A 145 8.38 14.19 4.89
N ASP A 146 7.21 14.80 5.03
CA ASP A 146 6.22 14.58 6.08
C ASP A 146 4.80 14.61 5.50
N GLU A 147 3.79 14.41 6.34
CA GLU A 147 2.39 14.30 5.93
C GLU A 147 1.80 15.56 5.27
N ASP A 148 2.47 16.71 5.34
CA ASP A 148 2.06 17.94 4.66
C ASP A 148 2.58 18.01 3.21
N CYS A 149 3.47 17.10 2.82
CA CYS A 149 4.01 17.02 1.48
C CYS A 149 3.02 16.44 0.47
N TRP A 150 2.88 17.11 -0.68
CA TRP A 150 2.09 16.63 -1.81
C TRP A 150 2.91 16.61 -3.09
N THR A 151 2.66 15.59 -3.90
CA THR A 151 3.19 15.46 -5.25
C THR A 151 2.77 16.62 -6.14
N ASP A 152 3.71 17.10 -6.97
CA ASP A 152 3.44 18.05 -8.04
C ASP A 152 2.84 17.31 -9.26
N LEU A 153 1.55 17.54 -9.49
CA LEU A 153 0.80 16.89 -10.57
C LEU A 153 1.28 17.31 -11.95
N ASP A 154 1.61 18.59 -12.14
CA ASP A 154 2.01 19.11 -13.46
C ASP A 154 3.42 18.61 -13.80
N TYR A 155 4.32 18.57 -12.82
CA TYR A 155 5.62 17.94 -12.95
C TYR A 155 5.50 16.47 -13.37
N CYS A 156 4.65 15.70 -12.71
CA CYS A 156 4.45 14.28 -13.03
C CYS A 156 3.85 14.08 -14.42
N LYS A 157 2.81 14.84 -14.78
CA LYS A 157 2.17 14.78 -16.10
C LYS A 157 3.15 15.11 -17.22
N SER A 158 3.97 16.15 -17.04
CA SER A 158 4.98 16.56 -18.03
C SER A 158 6.05 15.48 -18.32
N ARG A 159 6.21 14.51 -17.40
CA ARG A 159 7.15 13.38 -17.50
C ARG A 159 6.44 12.03 -17.66
N GLN A 160 5.13 12.04 -17.93
CA GLN A 160 4.32 10.85 -18.10
C GLN A 160 4.37 9.89 -16.89
N LYS A 161 4.54 10.42 -15.68
CA LYS A 161 4.53 9.64 -14.43
C LYS A 161 3.12 9.58 -13.86
N TRP A 162 2.34 8.62 -14.36
CA TRP A 162 0.90 8.57 -14.13
C TRP A 162 0.46 7.92 -12.81
N TYR A 163 1.26 7.01 -12.25
CA TYR A 163 0.94 6.41 -10.94
C TYR A 163 0.96 7.44 -9.78
N PRO A 164 1.97 8.33 -9.67
CA PRO A 164 1.90 9.46 -8.73
C PRO A 164 0.66 10.35 -8.95
N VAL A 165 0.33 10.64 -10.22
CA VAL A 165 -0.86 11.44 -10.57
C VAL A 165 -2.14 10.77 -10.09
N SER A 166 -2.31 9.47 -10.35
CA SER A 166 -3.52 8.74 -9.98
C SER A 166 -3.69 8.65 -8.46
N LYS A 167 -2.64 8.29 -7.71
CA LYS A 167 -2.69 8.20 -6.25
C LYS A 167 -2.92 9.56 -5.59
N THR A 168 -2.27 10.61 -6.08
CA THR A 168 -2.47 11.98 -5.58
C THR A 168 -3.90 12.46 -5.81
N THR A 169 -4.42 12.23 -7.01
CA THR A 169 -5.77 12.69 -7.38
C THR A 169 -6.83 11.92 -6.59
N ALA A 170 -6.70 10.59 -6.49
CA ALA A 170 -7.61 9.76 -5.70
C ALA A 170 -7.62 10.15 -4.21
N GLU A 171 -6.45 10.44 -3.62
CA GLU A 171 -6.39 10.87 -2.22
C GLU A 171 -7.04 12.25 -2.01
N LYS A 172 -6.80 13.22 -2.90
CA LYS A 172 -7.48 14.53 -2.85
C LYS A 172 -9.00 14.40 -2.99
N THR A 173 -9.47 13.59 -3.92
CA THR A 173 -10.90 13.30 -4.09
C THR A 173 -11.50 12.63 -2.85
N ALA A 174 -10.76 11.76 -2.16
CA ALA A 174 -11.21 11.19 -0.90
C ALA A 174 -11.41 12.25 0.18
N TRP A 175 -10.47 13.20 0.30
CA TRP A 175 -10.58 14.32 1.25
C TRP A 175 -11.78 15.24 0.93
N GLU A 176 -11.98 15.59 -0.33
CA GLU A 176 -13.15 16.37 -0.78
C GLU A 176 -14.46 15.65 -0.47
N TYR A 177 -14.52 14.34 -0.70
CA TYR A 177 -15.68 13.52 -0.38
C TYR A 177 -15.92 13.46 1.14
N ALA A 178 -14.85 13.30 1.94
CA ALA A 178 -14.93 13.27 3.40
C ALA A 178 -15.52 14.57 3.96
N GLU A 179 -15.02 15.72 3.50
CA GLU A 179 -15.49 17.04 3.90
C GLU A 179 -16.97 17.23 3.55
N LYS A 180 -17.35 16.86 2.32
CA LYS A 180 -18.72 17.01 1.82
C LYS A 180 -19.75 16.19 2.61
N TYR A 181 -19.40 14.99 3.05
CA TYR A 181 -20.33 14.06 3.68
C TYR A 181 -20.07 13.81 5.17
N GLY A 182 -19.10 14.51 5.76
CA GLY A 182 -18.73 14.37 7.18
C GLY A 182 -18.21 12.98 7.53
N MET A 183 -17.49 12.32 6.62
CA MET A 183 -16.95 10.98 6.88
C MET A 183 -15.62 11.04 7.63
N ASP A 184 -15.42 10.09 8.55
CA ASP A 184 -14.13 9.85 9.18
C ASP A 184 -13.23 9.02 8.24
N ILE A 185 -12.26 9.69 7.63
CA ILE A 185 -11.26 9.08 6.75
C ILE A 185 -9.87 9.33 7.34
N VAL A 186 -9.05 8.27 7.34
CA VAL A 186 -7.62 8.34 7.66
C VAL A 186 -6.85 7.74 6.49
N ALA A 187 -5.86 8.48 5.98
CA ALA A 187 -4.99 7.99 4.91
C ALA A 187 -3.69 7.45 5.49
N ILE A 188 -3.24 6.32 4.96
CA ILE A 188 -1.88 5.81 5.15
C ILE A 188 -1.11 5.96 3.83
N ASN A 189 0.15 6.37 3.90
CA ASN A 189 1.04 6.57 2.77
C ASN A 189 2.27 5.65 2.91
N PRO A 190 2.16 4.36 2.57
CA PRO A 190 3.27 3.43 2.65
C PRO A 190 4.37 3.77 1.65
N SER A 191 5.63 3.57 2.07
CA SER A 191 6.78 3.54 1.16
C SER A 191 6.82 2.22 0.36
N THR A 192 7.95 1.92 -0.31
CA THR A 192 8.09 0.65 -1.04
C THR A 192 7.84 -0.53 -0.11
N CYS A 193 6.71 -1.21 -0.31
CA CYS A 193 6.27 -2.27 0.59
C CYS A 193 6.98 -3.57 0.21
N LEU A 194 7.69 -4.17 1.17
CA LEU A 194 8.48 -5.38 0.99
C LEU A 194 8.14 -6.40 2.09
N GLY A 195 8.44 -7.67 1.86
CA GLY A 195 8.22 -8.76 2.80
C GLY A 195 7.73 -10.03 2.09
N PRO A 196 7.34 -11.08 2.84
CA PRO A 196 6.94 -12.34 2.22
C PRO A 196 5.65 -12.22 1.39
N LEU A 197 5.64 -12.85 0.22
CA LEU A 197 4.48 -12.94 -0.66
C LEU A 197 3.57 -14.05 -0.17
N LEU A 198 2.37 -13.68 0.29
CA LEU A 198 1.32 -14.62 0.69
C LEU A 198 0.32 -14.90 -0.44
N GLN A 199 0.17 -13.93 -1.35
CA GLN A 199 -0.59 -14.06 -2.58
C GLN A 199 0.26 -14.73 -3.67
N PRO A 200 -0.38 -15.39 -4.66
CA PRO A 200 0.32 -15.86 -5.83
C PRO A 200 0.77 -14.67 -6.69
N GLY A 201 1.99 -14.78 -7.24
CA GLY A 201 2.51 -13.84 -8.21
C GLY A 201 3.20 -12.60 -7.61
N LEU A 202 4.00 -11.98 -8.47
CA LEU A 202 4.84 -10.85 -8.13
C LEU A 202 4.06 -9.53 -8.23
N ASN A 203 4.12 -8.71 -7.18
CA ASN A 203 3.56 -7.36 -7.19
C ASN A 203 4.64 -6.30 -7.49
N ALA A 204 4.21 -5.11 -7.92
CA ALA A 204 5.10 -4.03 -8.37
C ALA A 204 6.22 -3.66 -7.37
N SER A 205 5.91 -3.53 -6.07
CA SER A 205 6.93 -3.14 -5.08
C SER A 205 7.96 -4.23 -4.82
N SER A 206 7.56 -5.51 -4.80
CA SER A 206 8.49 -6.64 -4.68
C SER A 206 9.34 -6.81 -5.95
N ALA A 207 8.80 -6.44 -7.11
CA ALA A 207 9.54 -6.44 -8.37
C ALA A 207 10.68 -5.41 -8.37
N VAL A 208 10.59 -4.29 -7.63
CA VAL A 208 11.73 -3.36 -7.46
C VAL A 208 12.93 -4.07 -6.83
N LEU A 209 12.72 -4.84 -5.75
CA LEU A 209 13.80 -5.61 -5.12
C LEU A 209 14.29 -6.74 -6.04
N GLN A 210 13.37 -7.45 -6.71
CA GLN A 210 13.72 -8.53 -7.64
C GLN A 210 14.62 -8.01 -8.77
N GLN A 211 14.23 -6.91 -9.43
CA GLN A 211 14.99 -6.29 -10.51
C GLN A 211 16.35 -5.80 -10.04
N LEU A 212 16.43 -5.22 -8.83
CA LEU A 212 17.70 -4.82 -8.23
C LEU A 212 18.64 -6.01 -8.01
N LEU A 213 18.14 -7.12 -7.47
CA LEU A 213 18.88 -8.37 -7.29
C LEU A 213 19.31 -9.01 -8.63
N GLN A 214 18.59 -8.72 -9.71
CA GLN A 214 18.92 -9.12 -11.08
C GLN A 214 19.84 -8.13 -11.83
N GLY A 215 20.28 -7.05 -11.16
CA GLY A 215 21.23 -6.09 -11.72
C GLY A 215 20.61 -4.95 -12.52
N SER A 216 19.34 -4.63 -12.27
CA SER A 216 18.71 -3.42 -12.80
C SER A 216 19.50 -2.17 -12.42
N LYS A 217 19.46 -1.20 -13.34
CA LYS A 217 20.07 0.14 -13.19
C LYS A 217 19.03 1.25 -13.01
N ASP A 218 17.77 0.89 -12.82
CA ASP A 218 16.71 1.86 -12.54
C ASP A 218 17.02 2.61 -11.24
N THR A 219 16.94 3.93 -11.27
CA THR A 219 17.25 4.81 -10.15
C THR A 219 16.09 4.97 -9.17
N GLN A 220 14.85 4.63 -9.56
CA GLN A 220 13.65 4.86 -8.76
C GLN A 220 13.45 6.33 -8.35
N GLU A 221 13.92 7.27 -9.18
CA GLU A 221 14.02 8.70 -8.89
C GLU A 221 12.70 9.34 -8.42
N TYR A 222 11.56 8.96 -9.01
CA TYR A 222 10.32 9.71 -8.86
C TYR A 222 9.48 9.32 -7.64
N HIS A 223 9.70 8.15 -7.04
CA HIS A 223 8.77 7.60 -6.05
C HIS A 223 9.46 6.83 -4.93
N TRP A 224 10.78 6.92 -4.80
CA TRP A 224 11.50 6.29 -3.71
C TRP A 224 11.58 7.20 -2.47
N LEU A 225 11.08 6.72 -1.33
CA LEU A 225 11.29 7.30 0.01
C LEU A 225 11.72 6.25 1.04
N GLY A 226 12.31 5.14 0.60
CA GLY A 226 12.64 4.00 1.45
C GLY A 226 11.66 2.83 1.31
N CYS A 227 11.75 1.89 2.25
CA CYS A 227 10.94 0.68 2.24
C CYS A 227 10.33 0.38 3.62
N VAL A 228 9.25 -0.40 3.62
CA VAL A 228 8.51 -0.77 4.83
C VAL A 228 8.08 -2.22 4.73
N HIS A 229 8.06 -2.91 5.88
CA HIS A 229 7.60 -4.29 5.91
C HIS A 229 6.08 -4.37 5.75
N VAL A 230 5.58 -5.28 4.91
CA VAL A 230 4.15 -5.44 4.60
C VAL A 230 3.29 -5.78 5.82
N ARG A 231 3.82 -6.57 6.75
CA ARG A 231 3.22 -6.81 8.08
C ARG A 231 2.98 -5.50 8.84
N ASP A 232 3.95 -4.59 8.84
CA ASP A 232 3.84 -3.32 9.55
C ASP A 232 2.80 -2.41 8.89
N VAL A 233 2.70 -2.44 7.55
CA VAL A 233 1.65 -1.72 6.81
C VAL A 233 0.25 -2.25 7.17
N ALA A 234 0.10 -3.56 7.32
CA ALA A 234 -1.16 -4.16 7.77
C ALA A 234 -1.49 -3.77 9.23
N GLU A 235 -0.54 -3.89 10.15
CA GLU A 235 -0.75 -3.51 11.55
C GLU A 235 -1.01 -2.01 11.72
N ALA A 236 -0.30 -1.15 10.98
CA ALA A 236 -0.52 0.29 10.98
C ALA A 236 -1.93 0.65 10.49
N GLN A 237 -2.44 0.00 9.44
CA GLN A 237 -3.81 0.21 8.99
C GLN A 237 -4.83 -0.13 10.09
N ILE A 238 -4.66 -1.27 10.77
CA ILE A 238 -5.55 -1.67 11.86
C ILE A 238 -5.45 -0.68 13.03
N LEU A 239 -4.24 -0.25 13.39
CA LEU A 239 -4.01 0.76 14.43
C LEU A 239 -4.74 2.07 14.10
N LEU A 240 -4.70 2.51 12.84
CA LEU A 240 -5.41 3.72 12.37
C LEU A 240 -6.93 3.56 12.41
N LEU A 241 -7.46 2.35 12.15
CA LEU A 241 -8.88 2.08 12.31
C LEU A 241 -9.30 2.15 13.79
N GLU A 242 -8.51 1.51 14.66
CA GLU A 242 -8.85 1.35 16.08
C GLU A 242 -8.63 2.63 16.91
N SER A 243 -7.61 3.43 16.58
CA SER A 243 -7.19 4.60 17.35
C SER A 243 -8.15 5.79 17.18
N PRO A 244 -8.88 6.22 18.23
CA PRO A 244 -9.75 7.40 18.14
C PRO A 244 -8.99 8.71 17.88
N LYS A 245 -7.68 8.74 18.16
CA LYS A 245 -6.81 9.91 17.98
C LYS A 245 -6.24 10.02 16.57
N ALA A 246 -6.31 8.96 15.76
CA ALA A 246 -5.80 8.99 14.40
C ALA A 246 -6.65 9.92 13.53
N SER A 247 -5.99 10.83 12.81
CA SER A 247 -6.63 11.78 11.89
C SER A 247 -5.67 12.19 10.77
N GLY A 248 -6.24 12.55 9.61
CA GLY A 248 -5.49 13.01 8.46
C GLY A 248 -4.63 11.91 7.82
N ARG A 249 -3.47 12.31 7.29
CA ARG A 249 -2.51 11.44 6.60
C ARG A 249 -1.49 10.87 7.58
N HIS A 250 -0.89 9.72 7.25
CA HIS A 250 0.15 9.05 8.03
C HIS A 250 1.19 8.44 7.11
N LEU A 251 2.43 8.96 7.14
CA LEU A 251 3.56 8.36 6.45
C LEU A 251 3.87 7.01 7.10
N CYS A 252 3.99 5.94 6.29
CA CYS A 252 4.29 4.59 6.78
C CYS A 252 5.58 4.08 6.16
N THR A 253 6.68 4.35 6.86
CA THR A 253 8.03 3.94 6.47
C THR A 253 8.93 3.83 7.69
N ASN A 254 9.96 2.97 7.63
CA ASN A 254 10.96 2.89 8.71
C ASN A 254 11.92 4.10 8.70
N GLY A 255 12.07 4.76 7.55
CA GLY A 255 12.92 5.91 7.35
C GLY A 255 13.00 6.29 5.88
N VAL A 256 13.45 7.52 5.64
CA VAL A 256 13.70 8.06 4.31
C VAL A 256 15.20 7.99 4.03
N TYR A 257 15.57 7.41 2.89
CA TYR A 257 16.95 7.25 2.44
C TYR A 257 17.01 7.08 0.92
N GLN A 258 18.20 7.34 0.35
CA GLN A 258 18.45 7.21 -1.08
C GLN A 258 18.32 5.75 -1.54
N PHE A 259 17.85 5.53 -2.76
CA PHE A 259 17.80 4.21 -3.38
C PHE A 259 19.20 3.62 -3.57
N ARG A 260 20.23 4.45 -3.83
CA ARG A 260 21.64 4.02 -3.76
C ARG A 260 21.97 3.35 -2.44
N ASP A 261 21.66 4.00 -1.31
CA ASP A 261 22.04 3.50 0.01
C ASP A 261 21.26 2.21 0.35
N PHE A 262 20.01 2.11 -0.13
CA PHE A 262 19.25 0.86 -0.13
C PHE A 262 19.95 -0.25 -0.92
N ALA A 263 20.36 0.03 -2.16
CA ALA A 263 21.05 -0.94 -3.01
C ALA A 263 22.37 -1.43 -2.41
N GLU A 264 23.14 -0.54 -1.79
CA GLU A 264 24.34 -0.92 -1.04
C GLU A 264 24.02 -1.83 0.16
N THR A 265 22.90 -1.58 0.85
CA THR A 265 22.43 -2.41 1.95
C THR A 265 22.01 -3.80 1.44
N VAL A 266 21.24 -3.86 0.36
CA VAL A 266 20.86 -5.13 -0.29
C VAL A 266 22.11 -5.91 -0.72
N ALA A 267 23.11 -5.25 -1.31
CA ALA A 267 24.36 -5.89 -1.73
C ALA A 267 25.16 -6.50 -0.58
N LYS A 268 25.14 -5.86 0.60
CA LYS A 268 25.77 -6.40 1.81
C LYS A 268 25.02 -7.59 2.38
N LEU A 269 23.68 -7.58 2.33
CA LEU A 269 22.83 -8.60 2.94
C LEU A 269 22.60 -9.83 2.07
N CYS A 270 22.67 -9.66 0.75
CA CYS A 270 22.40 -10.68 -0.25
C CYS A 270 23.65 -10.92 -1.12
N PRO A 271 24.77 -11.40 -0.53
CA PRO A 271 25.96 -11.70 -1.31
C PRO A 271 25.67 -12.81 -2.34
N GLY A 272 26.17 -12.65 -3.56
CA GLY A 272 25.97 -13.61 -4.67
C GLY A 272 24.99 -13.15 -5.76
N TYR A 273 24.33 -12.01 -5.56
CA TYR A 273 23.54 -11.32 -6.58
C TYR A 273 24.36 -10.22 -7.28
N ASN A 274 24.11 -10.01 -8.58
CA ASN A 274 24.79 -8.99 -9.37
C ASN A 274 24.10 -7.62 -9.23
N ILE A 275 24.19 -7.01 -8.05
CA ILE A 275 23.52 -5.72 -7.78
C ILE A 275 24.36 -4.59 -8.36
N HIS A 276 23.70 -3.70 -9.12
CA HIS A 276 24.36 -2.52 -9.67
C HIS A 276 24.78 -1.55 -8.56
N LYS A 277 26.00 -1.02 -8.67
CA LYS A 277 26.51 0.03 -7.77
C LYS A 277 26.23 1.41 -8.36
N PHE A 278 25.28 2.12 -7.77
CA PHE A 278 24.99 3.51 -8.10
C PHE A 278 26.08 4.43 -7.53
N THR A 279 26.71 5.26 -8.37
CA THR A 279 27.80 6.16 -7.95
C THR A 279 27.32 7.56 -7.60
N GLU A 280 26.14 7.95 -8.07
CA GLU A 280 25.53 9.27 -7.87
C GLU A 280 24.29 9.17 -6.98
N GLU A 281 23.70 10.31 -6.63
CA GLU A 281 22.39 10.33 -6.00
C GLU A 281 21.32 9.81 -6.97
N THR A 282 20.42 8.98 -6.46
CA THR A 282 19.31 8.41 -7.22
C THR A 282 18.04 9.24 -7.12
N GLN A 283 17.90 10.01 -6.02
CA GLN A 283 16.82 10.96 -5.79
C GLN A 283 17.43 12.32 -5.43
N PRO A 284 17.72 13.19 -6.43
CA PRO A 284 18.33 14.49 -6.18
C PRO A 284 17.53 15.34 -5.18
N GLY A 285 18.20 15.84 -4.15
CA GLY A 285 17.58 16.71 -3.13
C GLY A 285 16.74 15.98 -2.08
N LEU A 286 16.63 14.64 -2.14
CA LEU A 286 15.97 13.86 -1.10
C LEU A 286 16.79 13.93 0.20
N VAL A 287 16.14 14.37 1.27
CA VAL A 287 16.75 14.50 2.60
C VAL A 287 16.49 13.23 3.42
N PRO A 288 17.53 12.50 3.83
CA PRO A 288 17.36 11.31 4.67
C PRO A 288 16.78 11.67 6.04
N CYS A 289 15.90 10.80 6.55
CA CYS A 289 15.29 10.96 7.86
C CYS A 289 15.07 9.61 8.51
N LYS A 290 15.68 9.39 9.68
CA LYS A 290 15.36 8.24 10.53
C LYS A 290 14.01 8.48 11.22
N ASP A 291 13.27 7.41 11.46
CA ASP A 291 12.00 7.47 12.18
C ASP A 291 11.00 8.47 11.54
N ALA A 292 10.98 8.49 10.20
CA ALA A 292 10.22 9.48 9.43
C ALA A 292 8.71 9.38 9.66
N ALA A 293 8.19 8.19 9.97
CA ALA A 293 6.79 7.93 10.30
C ALA A 293 6.39 8.37 11.72
N LYS A 294 6.75 9.60 12.12
CA LYS A 294 6.58 10.10 13.49
C LYS A 294 5.16 9.93 14.03
N LYS A 295 4.14 10.26 13.24
CA LYS A 295 2.74 10.12 13.68
C LYS A 295 2.35 8.68 14.02
N LEU A 296 2.84 7.69 13.26
CA LEU A 296 2.58 6.29 13.57
C LEU A 296 3.38 5.82 14.79
N ILE A 297 4.64 6.25 14.91
CA ILE A 297 5.49 5.95 16.06
C ILE A 297 4.88 6.51 17.34
N ASP A 298 4.36 7.74 17.31
CA ASP A 298 3.66 8.38 18.43
C ASP A 298 2.34 7.66 18.81
N LEU A 299 1.73 6.94 17.87
CA LEU A 299 0.59 6.04 18.11
C LEU A 299 1.02 4.66 18.65
N GLY A 300 2.32 4.41 18.81
CA GLY A 300 2.89 3.19 19.36
C GLY A 300 3.35 2.16 18.32
N MET A 301 3.45 2.54 17.04
CA MET A 301 3.98 1.62 16.02
C MET A 301 5.48 1.39 16.22
N VAL A 302 5.90 0.14 16.09
CA VAL A 302 7.30 -0.27 16.08
C VAL A 302 7.58 -0.97 14.76
N PHE A 303 8.44 -0.38 13.94
CA PHE A 303 8.75 -0.88 12.61
C PHE A 303 9.77 -2.01 12.64
N THR A 304 9.53 -3.03 11.81
CA THR A 304 10.46 -4.10 11.49
C THR A 304 11.74 -3.48 10.89
N PRO A 305 12.95 -3.90 11.33
CA PRO A 305 14.20 -3.43 10.76
C PRO A 305 14.29 -3.64 9.25
N ILE A 306 15.02 -2.76 8.56
CA ILE A 306 15.19 -2.83 7.11
C ILE A 306 15.90 -4.12 6.69
N GLU A 307 16.88 -4.57 7.48
CA GLU A 307 17.68 -5.74 7.19
C GLU A 307 16.84 -7.03 7.25
N GLU A 308 15.93 -7.11 8.21
CA GLU A 308 14.96 -8.22 8.30
C GLU A 308 14.01 -8.19 7.10
N THR A 309 13.48 -7.00 6.77
CA THR A 309 12.59 -6.80 5.62
C THR A 309 13.22 -7.25 4.31
N ILE A 310 14.48 -6.87 4.05
CA ILE A 310 15.21 -7.27 2.84
C ILE A 310 15.40 -8.80 2.80
N LYS A 311 15.87 -9.40 3.90
CA LYS A 311 16.14 -10.85 3.97
C LYS A 311 14.89 -11.69 3.78
N GLU A 312 13.79 -11.33 4.44
CA GLU A 312 12.53 -12.05 4.31
C GLU A 312 11.95 -11.93 2.89
N SER A 313 12.08 -10.75 2.28
CA SER A 313 11.66 -10.53 0.90
C SER A 313 12.45 -11.37 -0.09
N GLU A 314 13.79 -11.36 0.02
CA GLU A 314 14.68 -12.17 -0.83
C GLU A 314 14.35 -13.66 -0.68
N ALA A 315 14.27 -14.16 0.56
CA ALA A 315 13.95 -15.55 0.83
C ALA A 315 12.58 -15.96 0.26
N SER A 316 11.59 -15.07 0.36
CA SER A 316 10.25 -15.31 -0.21
C SER A 316 10.28 -15.32 -1.74
N LEU A 317 10.96 -14.38 -2.38
CA LEU A 317 11.12 -14.36 -3.84
C LEU A 317 11.80 -15.65 -4.34
N ARG A 318 12.86 -16.10 -3.67
CA ARG A 318 13.54 -17.37 -3.98
C ARG A 318 12.63 -18.58 -3.78
N ALA A 319 11.91 -18.66 -2.65
CA ALA A 319 11.00 -19.76 -2.36
C ALA A 319 9.85 -19.88 -3.38
N ASN A 320 9.44 -18.75 -3.97
CA ASN A 320 8.43 -18.70 -5.03
C ASN A 320 9.00 -18.88 -6.45
N GLY A 321 10.30 -19.18 -6.60
CA GLY A 321 10.93 -19.35 -7.92
C GLY A 321 11.06 -18.07 -8.73
N LEU A 322 10.93 -16.90 -8.07
CA LEU A 322 11.02 -15.58 -8.69
C LEU A 322 12.46 -15.03 -8.72
N LEU A 323 13.40 -15.71 -8.08
CA LEU A 323 14.83 -15.40 -8.14
C LEU A 323 15.62 -16.68 -8.37
N ALA A 324 16.67 -16.58 -9.20
CA ALA A 324 17.65 -17.65 -9.33
C ALA A 324 18.45 -17.81 -8.02
N GLN A 325 19.03 -19.00 -7.83
CA GLN A 325 20.01 -19.23 -6.78
C GLN A 325 21.18 -18.25 -6.97
N PRO A 326 21.67 -17.60 -5.90
CA PRO A 326 22.86 -16.76 -5.98
C PRO A 326 24.07 -17.60 -6.41
N ASN A 327 24.99 -17.00 -7.18
CA ASN A 327 26.21 -17.66 -7.66
C ASN A 327 27.27 -17.79 -6.57
#